data_AF-A0AAV6Y997-F1
#
_entry.id   AF-A0AAV6Y997-F1
#
_cell.length_a   1.000
_cell.length_b   1.000
_cell.length_c   1.000
_cell.angle_alpha   90.00
_cell.angle_beta   90.00
_cell.angle_gamma   90.00
#
_symmetry.space_group_name_H-M   'P 1'
#
loop_
_entity.id
_entity.type
_entity.pdbx_description
1 polymer ?
#
loop_
_entity_poly.entity_id
_entity_poly.type
_entity_poly.pdbx_seq_one_letter_code
_entity_poly.pdbx_strand_id
1 'polypeptide(L)'
;MTTGGSSLRNSNYSCQHSKPFVEAFVGGTCGCKKQLQIRTSWTKKNPGRKLVGCPNYNKPNACKAFDWIEPEVCDKEMEIGVTLLTRLEEKDDKIKLVEAINQELKSNNEKLHHVTYNLSRTNNALLHKMQEMETQLKTLQNGQNVCNAISRMVIIMWILTIVVLICNMTRK
;
A
#
# COMPACT_ATOMS: atom_id res chain seq x y z
N MET A 1 -41.32 -34.13 46.13
CA MET A 1 -41.18 -33.07 47.15
C MET A 1 -39.70 -32.66 47.17
N THR A 2 -39.30 -31.81 46.22
CA THR A 2 -38.95 -30.37 46.41
C THR A 2 -37.65 -30.19 47.20
N THR A 3 -36.48 -30.26 46.56
CA THR A 3 -35.67 -29.13 46.01
C THR A 3 -35.28 -28.08 47.05
N GLY A 4 -34.06 -28.18 47.58
CA GLY A 4 -33.40 -27.16 48.39
C GLY A 4 -32.79 -26.07 47.50
N GLY A 5 -33.31 -24.84 47.65
CA GLY A 5 -32.97 -23.69 46.84
C GLY A 5 -31.57 -23.15 47.12
N SER A 6 -30.74 -23.12 46.09
CA SER A 6 -29.56 -22.28 46.00
C SER A 6 -29.97 -20.80 45.93
N SER A 7 -29.58 -20.05 46.96
CA SER A 7 -29.71 -18.60 47.07
C SER A 7 -29.20 -17.91 45.80
N LEU A 8 -30.12 -17.35 45.02
CA LEU A 8 -29.81 -16.55 43.86
C LEU A 8 -29.19 -15.23 44.31
N ARG A 9 -27.99 -14.98 43.77
CA ARG A 9 -27.20 -13.77 43.96
C ARG A 9 -28.04 -12.52 43.73
N ASN A 10 -28.04 -11.67 44.76
CA ASN A 10 -28.60 -10.34 44.76
C ASN A 10 -27.72 -9.43 43.88
N SER A 11 -28.09 -9.26 42.61
CA SER A 11 -27.45 -8.29 41.71
C SER A 11 -28.33 -7.05 41.59
N ASN A 12 -28.12 -6.10 42.50
CA ASN A 12 -28.61 -4.72 42.38
C ASN A 12 -27.80 -4.00 41.29
N TYR A 13 -28.18 -4.17 40.02
CA TYR A 13 -27.84 -3.21 38.97
C TYR A 13 -29.03 -2.25 38.82
N SER A 14 -29.03 -1.16 39.58
CA SER A 14 -30.09 -0.15 39.51
C SER A 14 -29.84 0.81 38.34
N CYS A 15 -30.05 0.35 37.11
CA CYS A 15 -30.26 1.27 35.99
C CYS A 15 -31.64 1.88 36.19
N GLN A 16 -31.71 3.19 36.45
CA GLN A 16 -32.99 3.88 36.60
C GLN A 16 -33.77 3.73 35.28
N HIS A 17 -34.89 3.01 35.33
CA HIS A 17 -35.80 2.89 34.20
C HIS A 17 -36.31 4.30 33.82
N SER A 18 -36.22 4.60 32.53
CA SER A 18 -36.59 5.83 31.82
C SER A 18 -37.73 6.66 32.44
N LYS A 19 -37.59 7.99 32.42
CA LYS A 19 -38.72 8.93 32.52
C LYS A 19 -39.82 8.56 31.50
N PRO A 20 -41.12 8.72 31.81
CA PRO A 20 -42.17 8.39 30.87
C PRO A 20 -42.00 9.14 29.54
N PHE A 21 -41.84 8.35 28.49
CA PHE A 21 -42.05 8.57 27.06
C PHE A 21 -41.95 10.00 26.47
N VAL A 22 -40.90 10.20 25.64
CA VAL A 22 -40.79 10.76 24.27
C VAL A 22 -41.81 11.81 23.75
N GLU A 23 -43.07 11.79 24.16
CA GLU A 23 -44.15 12.67 23.66
C GLU A 23 -43.91 14.16 23.90
N ALA A 24 -43.26 14.54 24.99
CA ALA A 24 -42.98 15.95 25.28
C ALA A 24 -41.98 16.61 24.32
N PHE A 25 -41.16 15.81 23.61
CA PHE A 25 -40.09 16.32 22.74
C PHE A 25 -40.36 16.13 21.24
N VAL A 26 -41.26 15.21 20.86
CA VAL A 26 -41.71 15.04 19.48
C VAL A 26 -42.62 16.22 19.11
N GLY A 27 -42.02 17.27 18.52
CA GLY A 27 -42.71 18.49 18.12
C GLY A 27 -42.26 19.76 18.83
N GLY A 28 -41.35 19.65 19.82
CA GLY A 28 -40.78 20.80 20.49
C GLY A 28 -39.97 21.68 19.52
N THR A 29 -40.14 23.00 19.61
CA THR A 29 -39.39 23.97 18.81
C THR A 29 -38.35 24.66 19.69
N CYS A 30 -37.11 24.76 19.22
CA CYS A 30 -36.04 25.45 19.93
C CYS A 30 -36.12 26.98 19.78
N GLY A 31 -35.30 27.73 20.52
CA GLY A 31 -35.23 29.20 20.43
C GLY A 31 -34.86 29.75 19.03
N CYS A 32 -34.33 28.90 18.14
CA CYS A 32 -34.12 29.25 16.72
C CYS A 32 -35.37 29.05 15.84
N LYS A 33 -36.54 28.77 16.41
CA LYS A 33 -37.79 28.46 15.69
C LYS A 33 -37.67 27.23 14.77
N LYS A 34 -36.81 26.27 15.14
CA LYS A 34 -36.64 24.99 14.43
C LYS A 34 -37.04 23.83 15.31
N GLN A 35 -37.57 22.77 14.70
CA GLN A 35 -37.91 21.54 15.41
C GLN A 35 -36.65 20.94 16.07
N LEU A 36 -36.80 20.50 17.31
CA LEU A 36 -35.77 19.77 18.03
C LEU A 36 -35.47 18.44 17.34
N GLN A 37 -34.22 18.00 17.40
CA GLN A 37 -33.78 16.74 16.80
C GLN A 37 -33.22 15.80 17.85
N ILE A 38 -33.61 14.54 17.73
CA ILE A 38 -33.02 13.44 18.50
C ILE A 38 -31.68 13.07 17.86
N ARG A 39 -30.65 12.94 18.68
CA ARG A 39 -29.30 12.52 18.30
C ARG A 39 -28.75 11.51 19.29
N THR A 40 -27.80 10.73 18.83
CA THR A 40 -26.97 9.87 19.69
C THR A 40 -25.67 10.59 20.01
N SER A 41 -25.28 10.63 21.27
CA SER A 41 -23.94 11.09 21.67
C SER A 41 -22.91 10.01 21.36
N TRP A 42 -21.85 10.40 20.66
CA TRP A 42 -20.70 9.55 20.36
C TRP A 42 -19.46 9.97 21.15
N THR A 43 -19.67 10.72 22.23
CA THR A 43 -18.57 11.15 23.10
C THR A 43 -18.21 10.03 24.08
N LYS A 44 -16.93 9.94 24.47
CA LYS A 44 -16.47 9.01 25.51
C LYS A 44 -17.19 9.21 26.85
N LYS A 45 -17.75 10.40 27.12
CA LYS A 45 -18.48 10.70 28.36
C LYS A 45 -19.94 10.22 28.36
N ASN A 46 -20.54 10.02 27.19
CA ASN A 46 -21.93 9.60 27.03
C ASN A 46 -22.08 8.79 25.73
N PRO A 47 -21.40 7.65 25.57
CA PRO A 47 -21.43 6.89 24.33
C PRO A 47 -22.81 6.25 24.16
N GLY A 48 -23.40 6.38 22.97
CA GLY A 48 -24.67 5.75 22.63
C GLY A 48 -25.92 6.41 23.25
N ARG A 49 -25.77 7.35 24.20
CA ARG A 49 -26.90 7.99 24.89
C ARG A 49 -27.67 8.93 23.98
N LYS A 50 -28.99 8.79 23.94
CA LYS A 50 -29.86 9.69 23.16
C LYS A 50 -30.11 11.02 23.86
N LEU A 51 -29.98 12.08 23.09
CA LEU A 51 -30.27 13.46 23.47
C LEU A 51 -31.21 14.10 22.46
N VAL A 52 -31.93 15.13 22.89
CA VAL A 52 -32.71 16.02 22.04
C VAL A 52 -32.09 17.41 22.10
N GLY A 53 -32.00 18.09 20.97
CA GLY A 53 -31.42 19.43 20.97
C GLY A 53 -31.63 20.22 19.69
N CYS A 54 -31.19 21.48 19.71
CA CYS A 54 -31.25 22.35 18.54
C CYS A 54 -30.53 21.69 17.34
N PRO A 55 -31.10 21.72 16.13
CA PRO A 55 -30.42 21.19 14.94
C PRO A 55 -29.11 21.95 14.61
N ASN A 56 -29.00 23.18 15.12
CA ASN A 56 -27.83 24.02 14.93
C ASN A 56 -26.91 24.04 16.16
N TYR A 57 -27.09 23.21 17.19
CA TYR A 57 -26.44 23.33 18.51
C TYR A 57 -24.92 23.62 18.49
N ASN A 58 -24.16 23.08 17.51
CA ASN A 58 -22.72 23.29 17.36
C ASN A 58 -22.31 24.42 16.39
N LYS A 59 -23.25 25.25 15.92
CA LYS A 59 -22.99 26.36 15.00
C LYS A 59 -22.94 27.70 15.76
N PRO A 60 -22.20 28.69 15.23
CA PRO A 60 -22.25 30.06 15.76
C PRO A 60 -23.71 30.58 15.82
N ASN A 61 -24.05 31.30 16.88
CA ASN A 61 -25.39 31.89 17.13
C ASN A 61 -26.56 30.90 17.30
N ALA A 62 -26.29 29.62 17.53
CA ALA A 62 -27.34 28.65 17.84
C ALA A 62 -27.85 28.78 19.28
N CYS A 63 -29.15 28.54 19.48
CA CYS A 63 -29.71 28.42 20.82
C CYS A 63 -29.21 27.14 21.51
N LYS A 64 -29.06 27.19 22.83
CA LYS A 64 -28.52 26.11 23.65
C LYS A 64 -29.57 25.07 24.08
N ALA A 65 -30.66 24.93 23.32
CA ALA A 65 -31.70 23.95 23.63
C ALA A 65 -31.11 22.53 23.57
N PHE A 66 -31.16 21.82 24.70
CA PHE A 66 -30.57 20.51 24.92
C PHE A 66 -31.25 19.81 26.09
N ASP A 67 -31.54 18.51 25.94
CA ASP A 67 -31.91 17.63 27.06
C ASP A 67 -31.53 16.17 26.75
N TRP A 68 -31.38 15.34 27.78
CA TRP A 68 -31.16 13.90 27.65
C TRP A 68 -32.48 13.14 27.62
N ILE A 69 -32.65 12.27 26.62
CA ILE A 69 -33.86 11.43 26.47
C ILE A 69 -33.72 10.16 27.30
N GLU A 70 -32.54 9.54 27.23
CA GLU A 70 -32.23 8.33 27.96
C GLU A 70 -31.62 8.68 29.34
N PRO A 71 -31.85 7.82 30.35
CA PRO A 71 -31.22 7.96 31.65
C PRO A 71 -29.68 7.92 31.52
N GLU A 72 -28.99 8.24 32.61
CA GLU A 72 -27.53 8.09 32.64
C GLU A 72 -27.16 6.65 32.32
N VAL A 73 -26.17 6.51 31.44
CA VAL A 73 -25.65 5.22 31.00
C VAL A 73 -24.95 4.56 32.19
N CYS A 74 -25.21 3.28 32.45
CA CYS A 74 -24.57 2.60 33.57
C CYS A 74 -23.07 2.39 33.31
N ASP A 75 -22.29 2.21 34.37
CA ASP A 75 -20.82 2.08 34.29
C ASP A 75 -20.37 1.01 33.29
N LYS A 76 -21.07 -0.13 33.24
CA LYS A 76 -20.77 -1.23 32.31
C LYS A 76 -21.01 -0.84 30.85
N GLU A 77 -22.11 -0.16 30.55
CA GLU A 77 -22.42 0.30 29.18
C GLU A 77 -21.48 1.43 28.76
N MET A 78 -21.12 2.31 29.69
CA MET A 78 -20.12 3.37 29.51
C MET A 78 -18.76 2.77 29.13
N GLU A 79 -18.29 1.80 29.91
CA GLU A 79 -17.02 1.10 29.68
C GLU A 79 -16.98 0.43 28.30
N ILE A 80 -18.05 -0.30 27.94
CA ILE A 80 -18.18 -0.94 26.62
C ILE A 80 -18.14 0.12 25.52
N GLY A 81 -18.94 1.18 25.63
CA GLY A 81 -19.01 2.24 24.63
C GLY A 81 -17.68 2.97 24.43
N VAL A 82 -16.99 3.32 25.50
CA VAL A 82 -15.65 3.95 25.47
C VAL A 82 -14.62 3.02 24.84
N THR A 83 -14.63 1.75 25.22
CA THR A 83 -13.71 0.74 24.67
C THR A 83 -13.90 0.59 23.17
N LEU A 84 -15.15 0.54 22.70
CA LEU A 84 -15.47 0.45 21.28
C LEU A 84 -15.01 1.69 20.52
N LEU A 85 -15.29 2.90 21.03
CA LEU A 85 -14.83 4.15 20.43
C LEU A 85 -13.31 4.21 20.31
N THR A 86 -12.60 3.81 21.36
CA THR A 86 -11.13 3.79 21.36
C THR A 86 -10.59 2.80 20.33
N ARG A 87 -11.19 1.60 20.23
CA ARG A 87 -10.81 0.61 19.21
C ARG A 87 -11.14 1.05 17.78
N LEU A 88 -12.09 1.94 17.58
CA LEU A 88 -12.38 2.54 16.27
C LEU A 88 -11.33 3.60 15.94
N GLU A 89 -11.02 4.50 16.86
CA GLU A 89 -9.94 5.50 16.70
C GLU A 89 -8.60 4.82 16.36
N GLU A 90 -8.23 3.76 17.09
CA GLU A 90 -7.01 2.98 16.81
C GLU A 90 -7.03 2.32 15.43
N LYS A 91 -8.20 1.87 14.96
CA LYS A 91 -8.34 1.28 13.62
C LYS A 91 -8.20 2.36 12.55
N ASP A 92 -8.81 3.51 12.74
CA ASP A 92 -8.71 4.63 11.80
C ASP A 92 -7.27 5.12 11.65
N ASP A 93 -6.52 5.18 12.76
CA ASP A 93 -5.10 5.54 12.71
C ASP A 93 -4.25 4.48 12.01
N LYS A 94 -4.54 3.19 12.22
CA LYS A 94 -3.90 2.10 11.48
C LYS A 94 -4.23 2.14 9.99
N ILE A 95 -5.47 2.47 9.61
CA ILE A 95 -5.88 2.61 8.21
C ILE A 95 -5.08 3.73 7.55
N LYS A 96 -5.01 4.91 8.17
CA LYS A 96 -4.21 6.04 7.65
C LYS A 96 -2.74 5.67 7.47
N LEU A 97 -2.16 4.95 8.44
CA LEU A 97 -0.77 4.48 8.34
C LEU A 97 -0.59 3.51 7.18
N VAL A 98 -1.47 2.52 7.04
CA VAL A 98 -1.41 1.54 5.95
C VAL A 98 -1.58 2.22 4.59
N GLU A 99 -2.46 3.21 4.48
CA GLU A 99 -2.65 4.00 3.27
C GLU A 99 -1.38 4.78 2.89
N ALA A 100 -0.72 5.43 3.87
CA ALA A 100 0.54 6.13 3.63
C ALA A 100 1.65 5.18 3.16
N ILE A 101 1.80 4.02 3.81
CA ILE A 101 2.78 2.99 3.42
C ILE A 101 2.48 2.47 2.02
N ASN A 102 1.22 2.21 1.69
CA ASN A 102 0.83 1.73 0.36
C ASN A 102 1.11 2.75 -0.74
N GLN A 103 0.92 4.05 -0.46
CA GLN A 103 1.29 5.12 -1.40
C GLN A 103 2.81 5.15 -1.65
N GLU A 104 3.62 5.04 -0.59
CA GLU A 104 5.07 4.98 -0.71
C GLU A 104 5.53 3.75 -1.49
N LEU A 105 5.01 2.56 -1.14
CA LEU A 105 5.30 1.31 -1.84
C LEU A 105 4.95 1.40 -3.33
N LYS A 106 3.82 2.03 -3.67
CA LYS A 106 3.44 2.24 -5.07
C LYS A 106 4.46 3.10 -5.82
N SER A 107 4.89 4.22 -5.23
CA SER A 107 5.93 5.08 -5.82
C SER A 107 7.25 4.33 -5.99
N ASN A 108 7.65 3.52 -5.00
CA ASN A 108 8.87 2.73 -5.08
C ASN A 108 8.81 1.65 -6.16
N ASN A 109 7.66 1.00 -6.32
CA ASN A 109 7.44 0.03 -7.41
C ASN A 109 7.54 0.69 -8.79
N GLU A 110 7.01 1.90 -8.97
CA GLU A 110 7.14 2.65 -10.23
C GLU A 110 8.61 2.99 -10.52
N LYS A 111 9.36 3.46 -9.51
CA LYS A 111 10.80 3.72 -9.64
C LYS A 111 11.57 2.45 -9.99
N LEU A 112 11.28 1.35 -9.30
CA LEU A 112 11.92 0.05 -9.54
C LEU A 112 11.65 -0.45 -10.96
N HIS A 113 10.41 -0.28 -11.45
CA HIS A 113 10.04 -0.61 -12.82
C HIS A 113 10.87 0.19 -13.83
N HIS A 114 11.02 1.50 -13.61
CA HIS A 114 11.84 2.36 -14.48
C HIS A 114 13.32 1.94 -14.47
N VAL A 115 13.90 1.66 -13.30
CA VAL A 115 15.29 1.16 -13.19
C VAL A 115 15.45 -0.16 -13.93
N THR A 116 14.53 -1.09 -13.74
CA THR A 116 14.54 -2.41 -14.39
C THR A 116 14.48 -2.27 -15.91
N TYR A 117 13.60 -1.40 -16.42
CA TYR A 117 13.49 -1.12 -17.85
C TYR A 117 14.79 -0.57 -18.44
N ASN A 118 15.39 0.43 -17.78
CA ASN A 118 16.65 1.02 -18.25
C ASN A 118 17.80 0.03 -18.21
N LEU A 119 17.87 -0.81 -17.17
CA LEU A 119 18.88 -1.87 -17.07
C LEU A 119 18.73 -2.90 -18.20
N SER A 120 17.50 -3.32 -18.52
CA SER A 120 17.23 -4.21 -19.65
C SER A 120 17.69 -3.57 -20.97
N ARG A 121 17.40 -2.29 -21.16
CA ARG A 121 17.84 -1.54 -22.34
C ARG A 121 19.38 -1.49 -22.46
N THR A 122 20.08 -1.16 -21.39
CA THR A 122 21.56 -1.11 -21.40
C THR A 122 22.15 -2.49 -21.61
N ASN A 123 21.59 -3.53 -20.98
CA ASN A 123 22.03 -4.90 -21.15
C ASN A 123 21.89 -5.37 -22.59
N ASN A 124 20.76 -5.10 -23.24
CA ASN A 124 20.55 -5.43 -24.64
C ASN A 124 21.51 -4.67 -25.57
N ALA A 125 21.77 -3.39 -25.29
CA ALA A 125 22.73 -2.60 -26.06
C ALA A 125 24.17 -3.11 -25.91
N LEU A 126 24.56 -3.51 -24.69
CA LEU A 126 25.85 -4.12 -24.41
C LEU A 126 25.99 -5.48 -25.10
N LEU A 127 24.93 -6.29 -25.10
CA LEU A 127 24.90 -7.57 -25.79
C LEU A 127 25.14 -7.40 -27.30
N HIS A 128 24.48 -6.41 -27.91
CA HIS A 128 24.70 -6.09 -29.33
C HIS A 128 26.16 -5.67 -29.59
N LYS A 129 26.74 -4.83 -28.73
CA LYS A 129 28.16 -4.44 -28.84
C LYS A 129 29.11 -5.61 -28.68
N MET A 130 28.81 -6.55 -27.79
CA MET A 130 29.60 -7.77 -27.62
C MET A 130 29.58 -8.63 -28.89
N GLN A 131 28.40 -8.83 -29.48
CA GLN A 131 28.27 -9.57 -30.73
C GLN A 131 29.02 -8.89 -31.88
N GLU A 132 28.94 -7.56 -31.96
CA GLU A 132 29.69 -6.79 -32.96
C GLU A 132 31.20 -7.02 -32.81
N MET A 133 31.74 -6.88 -31.59
CA MET A 133 33.16 -7.16 -31.32
C MET A 133 33.56 -8.60 -31.69
N GLU A 134 32.71 -9.59 -31.41
CA GLU A 134 32.96 -10.98 -31.81
C GLU A 134 33.04 -11.14 -33.34
N THR A 135 32.16 -10.47 -34.08
CA THR A 135 32.22 -10.50 -35.55
C THR A 135 33.49 -9.84 -36.06
N GLN A 136 33.88 -8.68 -35.51
CA GLN A 136 35.12 -8.01 -35.85
C GLN A 136 36.34 -8.92 -35.62
N LEU A 137 36.40 -9.60 -34.47
CA LEU A 137 37.49 -10.54 -34.17
C LEU A 137 37.60 -11.66 -35.22
N LYS A 138 36.47 -12.24 -35.64
CA LYS A 138 36.45 -13.29 -36.68
C LYS A 138 36.95 -12.76 -38.02
N THR A 139 36.59 -11.54 -38.40
CA THR A 139 37.08 -10.94 -39.66
C THR A 139 38.59 -10.70 -39.64
N LEU A 140 39.12 -10.21 -38.52
CA LEU A 140 40.56 -10.02 -38.34
C LEU A 140 41.31 -11.35 -38.41
N GLN A 141 40.83 -12.37 -37.69
CA GLN A 141 41.41 -13.72 -37.75
C GLN A 141 41.39 -14.28 -39.17
N ASN A 142 40.29 -14.13 -39.91
CA ASN A 142 40.20 -14.58 -41.29
C ASN A 142 41.19 -13.84 -42.21
N GLY A 143 41.29 -12.51 -42.08
CA GLY A 143 42.26 -11.72 -42.84
C GLY A 143 43.70 -12.13 -42.55
N GLN A 144 44.03 -12.39 -41.28
CA GLN A 144 45.33 -12.90 -40.88
C GLN A 144 45.60 -14.30 -41.45
N ASN A 145 44.59 -15.19 -41.46
CA ASN A 145 44.70 -16.52 -42.07
C ASN A 145 44.97 -16.45 -43.57
N VAL A 146 44.30 -15.56 -44.31
CA VAL A 146 44.52 -15.34 -45.75
C VAL A 146 45.93 -14.81 -46.00
N CYS A 147 46.37 -13.79 -45.25
CA CYS A 147 47.73 -13.25 -45.38
C CYS A 147 48.80 -14.32 -45.10
N ASN A 148 48.60 -15.13 -44.06
CA ASN A 148 49.48 -16.25 -43.74
C ASN A 148 49.51 -17.29 -44.87
N ALA A 149 48.36 -17.62 -45.48
CA ALA A 149 48.29 -18.55 -46.59
C ALA A 149 49.01 -18.02 -47.85
N ILE A 150 48.81 -16.75 -48.20
CA ILE A 150 49.50 -16.10 -49.32
C ILE A 150 51.01 -16.11 -49.07
N SER A 151 51.45 -15.71 -47.87
CA SER A 151 52.86 -15.74 -47.50
C SER A 151 53.47 -17.13 -47.69
N ARG A 152 52.78 -18.18 -47.24
CA ARG A 152 53.20 -19.58 -47.45
C ARG A 152 53.25 -19.95 -48.94
N MET A 153 52.26 -19.55 -49.74
CA MET A 153 52.27 -19.83 -51.19
C MET A 153 53.43 -19.15 -51.90
N VAL A 154 53.73 -17.89 -51.57
CA VAL A 154 54.87 -17.15 -52.14
C VAL A 154 56.17 -17.87 -51.80
N ILE A 155 56.37 -18.28 -50.53
CA ILE A 155 57.56 -19.04 -50.11
C ILE A 155 57.69 -20.33 -50.92
N ILE A 156 56.61 -21.10 -51.09
CA ILE A 156 56.62 -22.34 -51.88
C ILE A 156 56.99 -22.06 -53.34
N MET A 157 56.40 -21.03 -53.96
CA MET A 157 56.72 -20.61 -55.33
C MET A 157 58.20 -20.28 -55.49
N TRP A 158 58.78 -19.50 -54.56
CA TRP A 158 60.21 -19.19 -54.57
C TRP A 158 61.08 -20.46 -54.47
N ILE A 159 60.75 -21.38 -53.57
CA ILE A 159 61.48 -22.65 -53.44
C ILE A 159 61.45 -23.45 -54.76
N LEU A 160 60.28 -23.59 -55.39
CA LEU A 160 60.15 -24.30 -56.66
C LEU A 160 60.98 -23.66 -57.79
N THR A 161 60.97 -22.32 -57.88
CA THR A 161 61.78 -21.61 -58.89
C THR A 161 63.28 -21.87 -58.69
N ILE A 162 63.77 -21.84 -57.45
CA ILE A 162 65.17 -22.14 -57.12
C ILE A 162 65.52 -23.58 -57.51
N VAL A 163 64.65 -24.55 -57.21
CA VAL A 163 64.85 -25.97 -57.58
C VAL A 163 64.98 -26.13 -59.10
N VAL A 164 64.08 -25.52 -59.88
CA VAL A 164 64.14 -25.58 -61.35
C VAL A 164 65.44 -24.98 -61.90
N LEU A 165 65.87 -23.84 -61.36
CA LEU A 165 67.13 -23.20 -61.75
C LEU A 165 68.33 -24.11 -61.45
N ILE A 166 68.38 -24.73 -60.26
CA ILE A 166 69.44 -25.69 -59.89
C ILE A 166 69.46 -26.88 -60.85
N CYS A 167 68.29 -27.49 -61.11
CA CYS A 167 68.19 -28.64 -62.02
C CYS A 167 68.66 -28.31 -63.45
N ASN A 168 68.39 -27.10 -63.94
CA ASN A 168 68.83 -26.66 -65.26
C ASN A 168 70.34 -26.43 -65.31
N MET A 169 70.94 -25.89 -64.24
CA MET A 169 72.38 -25.69 -64.14
C MET A 169 73.17 -27.01 -64.09
N THR A 170 72.60 -28.06 -63.50
CA THR A 170 73.21 -29.41 -63.47
C THR A 170 73.07 -30.19 -64.78
N ARG A 171 72.28 -29.70 -65.74
CA ARG A 171 71.99 -30.38 -67.02
C ARG A 171 72.92 -29.95 -68.16
N LYS A 172 73.80 -28.98 -67.92
CA LYS A 172 74.87 -28.56 -68.83
C LYS A 172 76.17 -29.27 -68.47
#